data_AF-A0A7C6UIJ6-F1
#
_entry.id   AF-A0A7C6UIJ6-F1
#
_cell.length_a   1.000
_cell.length_b   1.000
_cell.length_c   1.000
_cell.angle_alpha   90.00
_cell.angle_beta   90.00
_cell.angle_gamma   90.00
#
_symmetry.space_group_name_H-M   'P 1'
#
loop_
_entity.id
_entity.type
_entity.pdbx_description
1 polymer ?
#
loop_
_entity_poly.entity_id
_entity_poly.type
_entity_poly.pdbx_seq_one_letter_code
_entity_poly.pdbx_strand_id
1 'polypeptide(L)'
;MVWYLHEEIKEKVDQFLDSVNHELPPGMELEFEGFYERGFFVTKKRYALIQDGKIVVKGLELVRRDWAPVAKKTQEKVMMAILKDASPEKAAEIIKDVIVRVKNGEIPLEDLVIHTQLTKNPDKYKQKAPHVLAAKKAIARGRKVGRGSIIRYIVVKGKGPISQRAEPLEDADVANYDPSYYIDNQVLPAISRIIDSLGYSQEEIVHKQKQSSLDAFFN
;
A
#
# COMPACT_ATOMS: atom_id res chain seq x y z
N MET A 1 23.96 -11.14 -14.99
CA MET A 1 23.01 -10.66 -16.00
C MET A 1 22.67 -9.18 -15.79
N VAL A 2 22.12 -8.77 -14.64
CA VAL A 2 21.82 -7.34 -14.34
C VAL A 2 23.07 -6.44 -14.34
N TRP A 3 24.20 -6.90 -13.79
CA TRP A 3 25.47 -6.15 -13.80
C TRP A 3 26.00 -5.85 -15.20
N TYR A 4 25.92 -6.81 -16.13
CA TYR A 4 26.34 -6.62 -17.52
C TYR A 4 25.43 -5.65 -18.26
N LEU A 5 24.13 -5.69 -17.97
CA LEU A 5 23.16 -4.74 -18.51
C LEU A 5 23.42 -3.31 -17.99
N HIS A 6 23.86 -3.17 -16.74
CA HIS A 6 24.18 -1.87 -16.15
C HIS A 6 25.36 -1.18 -16.86
N GLU A 7 26.47 -1.90 -17.08
CA GLU A 7 27.64 -1.35 -17.76
C GLU A 7 27.34 -0.98 -19.23
N GLU A 8 26.62 -1.83 -19.96
CA GLU A 8 26.23 -1.53 -21.35
C GLU A 8 25.31 -0.31 -21.44
N ILE A 9 24.37 -0.17 -20.51
CA ILE A 9 23.48 1.00 -20.46
C ILE A 9 24.29 2.25 -20.13
N LYS A 10 25.25 2.17 -19.20
CA LYS A 10 26.07 3.30 -18.79
C LYS A 10 26.92 3.85 -19.94
N GLU A 11 27.56 2.99 -20.71
CA GLU A 11 28.33 3.42 -21.89
C GLU A 11 27.44 4.14 -22.92
N LYS A 12 26.21 3.66 -23.15
CA LYS A 12 25.26 4.32 -24.06
C LYS A 12 24.73 5.63 -23.49
N VAL A 13 24.57 5.73 -22.17
CA VAL A 13 24.17 6.97 -21.50
C VAL A 13 25.25 8.03 -21.68
N ASP A 14 26.52 7.71 -21.44
CA ASP A 14 27.62 8.67 -21.57
C ASP A 14 27.70 9.21 -23.02
N GLN A 15 27.61 8.32 -24.02
CA GLN A 15 27.56 8.72 -25.43
C GLN A 15 26.36 9.61 -25.77
N PHE A 16 25.19 9.35 -25.17
CA PHE A 16 23.99 10.14 -25.37
C PHE A 16 24.05 11.51 -24.70
N LEU A 17 24.61 11.58 -23.48
CA LEU A 17 24.79 12.85 -22.78
C LEU A 17 25.77 13.74 -23.52
N ASP A 18 26.89 13.20 -23.99
CA ASP A 18 27.86 13.95 -24.78
C ASP A 18 27.24 14.54 -26.04
N SER A 19 26.43 13.76 -26.77
CA SER A 19 25.81 14.25 -28.01
C SER A 19 24.76 15.32 -27.74
N VAL A 20 23.87 15.12 -26.77
CA VAL A 20 22.81 16.08 -26.43
C VAL A 20 23.38 17.37 -25.86
N ASN A 21 24.35 17.29 -24.95
CA ASN A 21 24.93 18.47 -24.31
C ASN A 21 25.72 19.36 -25.28
N HIS A 22 26.22 18.81 -26.40
CA HIS A 22 26.81 19.62 -27.48
C HIS A 22 25.77 20.43 -28.27
N GLU A 23 24.51 19.97 -28.32
CA GLU A 23 23.43 20.64 -29.04
C GLU A 23 22.64 21.62 -28.16
N LEU A 24 22.77 21.53 -26.83
CA LEU A 24 22.03 22.38 -25.90
C LEU A 24 22.56 23.82 -25.85
N PRO A 25 21.68 24.81 -25.64
CA PRO A 25 22.09 26.20 -25.47
C PRO A 25 23.02 26.41 -24.27
N PRO A 26 23.86 27.46 -24.28
CA PRO A 26 24.69 27.80 -23.12
C PRO A 26 23.87 27.95 -21.84
N GLY A 27 24.26 27.21 -20.80
CA GLY A 27 23.57 27.20 -19.50
C GLY A 27 22.51 26.10 -19.32
N MET A 28 22.33 25.21 -20.30
CA MET A 28 21.55 23.99 -20.15
C MET A 28 22.46 22.77 -20.23
N GLU A 29 22.26 21.83 -19.30
CA GLU A 29 23.00 20.56 -19.24
C GLU A 29 22.02 19.45 -18.84
N LEU A 30 22.10 18.32 -19.54
CA LEU A 30 21.45 17.09 -19.16
C LEU A 30 22.43 16.27 -18.32
N GLU A 31 22.00 15.89 -17.12
CA GLU A 31 22.79 15.09 -16.19
C GLU A 31 22.20 13.68 -16.01
N PHE A 32 23.07 12.71 -15.75
CA PHE A 32 22.65 11.39 -15.33
C PHE A 32 22.33 11.37 -13.83
N GLU A 33 21.05 11.25 -13.48
CA GLU A 33 20.63 11.19 -12.08
C GLU A 33 20.87 9.81 -11.44
N GLY A 34 20.75 8.73 -12.21
CA GLY A 34 20.99 7.38 -11.71
C GLY A 34 20.32 6.26 -12.50
N PHE A 35 20.53 5.04 -12.03
CA PHE A 35 20.01 3.81 -12.63
C PHE A 35 19.09 3.08 -11.65
N TYR A 36 17.98 2.56 -12.16
CA TYR A 36 17.02 1.77 -11.39
C TYR A 36 16.81 0.44 -12.12
N GLU A 37 16.90 -0.69 -11.42
CA GLU A 37 16.87 -1.99 -12.09
C GLU A 37 15.48 -2.30 -12.64
N ARG A 38 14.44 -1.91 -11.90
CA ARG A 38 13.03 -2.05 -12.29
C ARG A 38 12.22 -0.90 -11.72
N GLY A 39 11.07 -0.67 -12.34
CA GLY A 39 10.11 0.31 -11.87
C GLY A 39 8.77 0.17 -12.56
N PHE A 40 7.74 0.72 -11.94
CA PHE A 40 6.43 0.88 -12.57
C PHE A 40 5.92 2.30 -12.36
N PHE A 41 5.15 2.77 -13.34
CA PHE A 41 4.61 4.12 -13.39
C PHE A 41 3.10 4.04 -13.46
N VAL A 42 2.42 4.62 -12.48
CA VAL A 42 0.95 4.60 -12.38
C VAL A 42 0.36 5.80 -13.10
N THR A 43 0.76 7.00 -12.70
CA THR A 43 0.40 8.26 -13.36
C THR A 43 1.52 9.29 -13.19
N LYS A 44 1.36 10.49 -13.77
CA LYS A 44 2.30 11.61 -13.58
C LYS A 44 2.63 11.80 -12.10
N LYS A 45 3.92 11.77 -11.75
CA LYS A 45 4.48 11.86 -10.39
C LYS A 45 4.14 10.69 -9.45
N ARG A 46 3.58 9.58 -9.93
CA ARG A 46 3.21 8.41 -9.12
C ARG A 46 3.90 7.15 -9.65
N TYR A 47 5.01 6.76 -9.02
CA TYR A 47 5.84 5.63 -9.44
C TYR A 47 6.60 4.99 -8.27
N ALA A 48 7.01 3.75 -8.47
CA ALA A 48 7.98 3.06 -7.62
C ALA A 48 9.10 2.48 -8.46
N LEU A 49 10.32 2.63 -7.97
CA LEU A 49 11.56 2.18 -8.58
C LEU A 49 12.31 1.32 -7.56
N ILE A 50 13.22 0.47 -8.02
CA ILE A 50 14.18 -0.23 -7.16
C ILE A 50 15.60 0.09 -7.60
N GLN A 51 16.46 0.29 -6.60
CA GLN A 51 17.90 0.49 -6.77
C GLN A 51 18.60 -0.20 -5.60
N ASP A 52 19.57 -1.08 -5.86
CA ASP A 52 20.36 -1.78 -4.85
C ASP A 52 19.49 -2.50 -3.80
N GLY A 53 18.36 -3.05 -4.24
CA GLY A 53 17.40 -3.73 -3.38
C GLY A 53 16.56 -2.81 -2.48
N LYS A 54 16.65 -1.49 -2.64
CA LYS A 54 15.84 -0.49 -1.94
C LYS A 54 14.79 0.10 -2.87
N ILE A 55 13.54 0.14 -2.41
CA ILE A 55 12.45 0.70 -3.18
C ILE A 55 12.37 2.22 -2.96
N VAL A 56 12.40 2.98 -4.04
CA VAL A 56 12.19 4.44 -4.08
C VAL A 56 10.78 4.72 -4.60
N VAL A 57 10.04 5.52 -3.86
CA VAL A 57 8.61 5.73 -4.11
C VAL A 57 8.33 7.22 -4.20
N LYS A 58 7.62 7.64 -5.26
CA LYS A 58 7.18 9.03 -5.44
C LYS A 58 5.70 9.08 -5.76
N GLY A 59 4.95 9.90 -5.01
CA GLY A 59 3.53 10.17 -5.21
C GLY A 59 2.56 8.98 -5.11
N LEU A 60 3.06 7.77 -4.82
CA LEU A 60 2.22 6.65 -4.43
C LEU A 60 1.84 6.79 -2.97
N GLU A 61 0.57 6.54 -2.68
CA GLU A 61 0.03 6.53 -1.32
C GLU A 61 0.40 5.22 -0.60
N LEU A 62 1.69 4.85 -0.59
CA LEU A 62 2.11 3.58 -0.01
C LEU A 62 2.00 3.56 1.52
N VAL A 63 1.89 4.73 2.13
CA VAL A 63 1.82 4.85 3.59
C VAL A 63 0.79 5.89 3.95
N ARG A 64 -0.47 5.52 3.74
CA ARG A 64 -1.58 6.23 4.35
C ARG A 64 -1.50 6.06 5.86
N ARG A 65 -1.38 7.17 6.58
CA ARG A 65 -1.28 7.17 8.06
C ARG A 65 -2.51 6.50 8.69
N ASP A 66 -3.67 6.64 8.06
CA ASP A 66 -4.94 6.04 8.44
C ASP A 66 -5.11 4.57 8.00
N TRP A 67 -4.06 3.92 7.48
CA TRP A 67 -4.07 2.48 7.21
C TRP A 67 -3.44 1.67 8.34
N ALA A 68 -4.07 0.53 8.61
CA ALA A 68 -3.58 -0.48 9.53
C ALA A 68 -2.20 -1.00 9.08
N PRO A 69 -1.27 -1.30 10.01
CA PRO A 69 0.05 -1.79 9.64
C PRO A 69 0.03 -3.07 8.79
N VAL A 70 -0.97 -3.96 8.96
CA VAL A 70 -1.15 -5.14 8.09
C VAL A 70 -1.22 -4.77 6.61
N ALA A 71 -1.91 -3.69 6.25
CA ALA A 71 -2.04 -3.26 4.86
C ALA A 71 -0.72 -2.68 4.32
N LYS A 72 -0.03 -1.86 5.14
CA LYS A 72 1.27 -1.28 4.78
C LYS A 72 2.33 -2.35 4.56
N LYS A 73 2.44 -3.29 5.50
CA LYS A 73 3.38 -4.42 5.42
C LYS A 73 3.09 -5.31 4.21
N THR A 74 1.81 -5.58 3.94
CA THR A 74 1.42 -6.38 2.77
C THR A 74 1.79 -5.68 1.48
N GLN A 75 1.50 -4.38 1.37
CA GLN A 75 1.85 -3.58 0.21
C GLN A 75 3.36 -3.56 -0.04
N GLU A 76 4.17 -3.38 1.00
CA GLU A 76 5.64 -3.42 0.91
C GLU A 76 6.15 -4.79 0.41
N LYS A 77 5.64 -5.88 0.99
CA LYS A 77 6.00 -7.25 0.56
C LYS A 77 5.63 -7.52 -0.89
N VAL A 78 4.45 -7.07 -1.32
CA VAL A 78 3.99 -7.20 -2.71
C VAL A 78 4.90 -6.42 -3.65
N MET A 79 5.23 -5.17 -3.34
CA MET A 79 6.17 -4.41 -4.16
C MET A 79 7.55 -5.05 -4.22
N MET A 80 8.05 -5.61 -3.12
CA MET A 80 9.32 -6.34 -3.12
C MET A 80 9.26 -7.57 -4.03
N ALA A 81 8.19 -8.37 -3.96
CA ALA A 81 8.02 -9.52 -4.85
C ALA A 81 8.04 -9.10 -6.34
N ILE A 82 7.45 -7.96 -6.68
CA ILE A 82 7.39 -7.47 -8.06
C ILE A 82 8.72 -6.81 -8.49
N LEU A 83 9.20 -5.83 -7.72
CA LEU A 83 10.36 -5.02 -8.11
C LEU A 83 11.69 -5.73 -7.85
N LYS A 84 11.79 -6.55 -6.79
CA LYS A 84 13.03 -7.27 -6.47
C LYS A 84 13.07 -8.66 -7.07
N ASP A 85 11.98 -9.41 -6.97
CA ASP A 85 11.96 -10.81 -7.38
C ASP A 85 11.37 -11.02 -8.79
N ALA A 86 10.81 -9.97 -9.41
CA ALA A 86 10.11 -10.05 -10.69
C ALA A 86 9.05 -11.17 -10.73
N SER A 87 8.37 -11.40 -9.60
CA SER A 87 7.44 -12.52 -9.42
C SER A 87 6.04 -12.04 -9.00
N PRO A 88 5.13 -11.86 -9.97
CA PRO A 88 3.70 -11.66 -9.72
C PRO A 88 3.06 -12.82 -8.95
N GLU A 89 3.52 -14.05 -9.18
CA GLU A 89 3.05 -15.26 -8.49
C GLU A 89 3.33 -15.16 -6.99
N LYS A 90 4.55 -14.79 -6.61
CA LYS A 90 4.92 -14.57 -5.22
C LYS A 90 4.11 -13.44 -4.58
N ALA A 91 3.84 -12.37 -5.33
CA ALA A 91 2.94 -11.30 -4.85
C ALA A 91 1.53 -11.83 -4.56
N ALA A 92 0.98 -12.67 -5.45
CA ALA A 92 -0.34 -13.28 -5.27
C ALA A 92 -0.38 -14.23 -4.07
N GLU A 93 0.66 -15.04 -3.85
CA GLU A 93 0.79 -15.90 -2.67
C GLU A 93 0.80 -15.09 -1.37
N ILE A 94 1.57 -13.99 -1.32
CA ILE A 94 1.61 -13.09 -0.16
C ILE A 94 0.22 -12.54 0.15
N ILE A 95 -0.53 -12.13 -0.87
CA ILE A 95 -1.88 -11.57 -0.71
C ILE A 95 -2.84 -12.64 -0.18
N LYS A 96 -2.81 -13.84 -0.76
CA LYS A 96 -3.65 -14.97 -0.33
C LYS A 96 -3.35 -15.37 1.12
N ASP A 97 -2.08 -15.50 1.49
CA ASP A 97 -1.64 -15.80 2.85
C ASP A 97 -2.19 -14.76 3.83
N VAL A 98 -1.98 -13.47 3.57
CA VAL A 98 -2.46 -12.41 4.45
C VAL A 98 -3.98 -12.44 4.58
N ILE A 99 -4.72 -12.66 3.50
CA ILE A 99 -6.18 -12.78 3.55
C ILE A 99 -6.61 -13.94 4.46
N VAL A 100 -5.98 -15.10 4.34
CA VAL A 100 -6.28 -16.27 5.20
C VAL A 100 -5.98 -15.95 6.66
N ARG A 101 -4.81 -15.39 6.94
CA ARG A 101 -4.39 -15.01 8.29
C ARG A 101 -5.31 -13.97 8.92
N VAL A 102 -5.74 -12.97 8.14
CA VAL A 102 -6.74 -11.97 8.57
C VAL A 102 -8.10 -12.61 8.81
N LYS A 103 -8.52 -13.65 8.07
CA LYS A 103 -9.78 -14.37 8.34
C LYS A 103 -9.71 -15.21 9.61
N ASN A 104 -8.55 -15.83 9.87
CA ASN A 104 -8.36 -16.79 10.94
C ASN A 104 -8.02 -16.17 12.31
N GLY A 105 -7.79 -14.85 12.40
CA GLY A 105 -7.35 -14.25 13.67
C GLY A 105 -5.84 -14.34 13.93
N GLU A 106 -5.05 -14.63 12.91
CA GLU A 106 -3.60 -14.89 13.02
C GLU A 106 -2.74 -13.63 12.80
N ILE A 107 -3.40 -12.47 12.70
CA ILE A 107 -2.72 -11.17 12.59
C ILE A 107 -2.49 -10.62 14.00
N PRO A 108 -1.25 -10.21 14.34
CA PRO A 108 -0.98 -9.58 15.62
C PRO A 108 -1.83 -8.32 15.81
N LEU A 109 -2.25 -8.07 17.06
CA LEU A 109 -3.09 -6.92 17.40
C LEU A 109 -2.49 -5.60 16.88
N GLU A 110 -1.19 -5.39 17.10
CA GLU A 110 -0.48 -4.19 16.67
C GLU A 110 -0.62 -3.92 15.16
N ASP A 111 -0.80 -4.97 14.36
CA ASP A 111 -0.98 -4.87 12.92
C ASP A 111 -2.41 -4.56 12.48
N LEU A 112 -3.37 -4.67 13.40
CA LEU A 112 -4.76 -4.25 13.24
C LEU A 112 -5.00 -2.83 13.75
N VAL A 113 -4.19 -2.30 14.67
CA VAL A 113 -4.42 -0.97 15.25
C VAL A 113 -4.20 0.14 14.24
N ILE A 114 -5.25 0.91 13.96
CA ILE A 114 -5.18 2.10 13.13
C ILE A 114 -4.85 3.31 14.02
N HIS A 115 -3.90 4.13 13.56
CA HIS A 115 -3.53 5.38 14.22
C HIS A 115 -3.98 6.55 13.36
N THR A 116 -4.72 7.49 13.95
CA THR A 116 -5.10 8.72 13.24
C THR A 116 -5.02 9.91 14.16
N GLN A 117 -4.29 10.94 13.71
CA GLN A 117 -4.19 12.20 14.45
C GLN A 117 -5.42 13.07 14.20
N LEU A 118 -6.00 13.60 15.28
CA LEU A 118 -7.06 14.59 15.19
C LEU A 118 -6.49 15.95 14.78
N THR A 119 -7.02 16.53 13.71
CA THR A 119 -6.66 17.86 13.21
C THR A 119 -7.49 18.97 13.87
N LYS A 120 -8.62 18.61 14.48
CA LYS A 120 -9.55 19.49 15.22
C LYS A 120 -9.98 18.81 16.53
N ASN A 121 -10.66 19.52 17.42
CA ASN A 121 -11.29 18.84 18.56
C ASN A 121 -12.46 17.96 18.07
N PRO A 122 -12.74 16.80 18.70
CA PRO A 122 -13.76 15.84 18.25
C PRO A 122 -15.17 16.41 18.04
N ASP A 123 -15.57 17.38 18.85
CA ASP A 123 -16.82 18.14 18.78
C ASP A 123 -16.92 19.04 17.53
N LYS A 124 -15.79 19.51 16.99
CA LYS A 124 -15.74 20.39 15.80
C LYS A 124 -15.78 19.65 14.46
N TYR A 125 -15.79 18.32 14.46
CA TYR A 125 -15.93 17.53 13.24
C TYR A 125 -17.38 17.42 12.79
N LYS A 126 -17.66 17.89 11.56
CA LYS A 126 -18.96 17.70 10.91
C LYS A 126 -19.17 16.25 10.46
N GLN A 127 -18.12 15.62 9.93
CA GLN A 127 -18.16 14.25 9.44
C GLN A 127 -17.92 13.26 10.58
N LYS A 128 -18.74 12.20 10.62
CA LYS A 128 -18.61 11.09 11.57
C LYS A 128 -17.63 10.03 11.04
N ALA A 129 -16.37 10.41 10.87
CA ALA A 129 -15.30 9.49 10.46
C ALA A 129 -14.95 8.50 11.59
N PRO A 130 -14.35 7.33 11.28
CA PRO A 130 -14.02 6.30 12.27
C PRO A 130 -13.22 6.82 13.48
N HIS A 131 -12.09 7.50 13.22
CA HIS A 131 -11.25 8.08 14.26
C HIS A 131 -11.97 9.14 15.12
N VAL A 132 -12.95 9.86 14.57
CA VAL A 132 -13.74 10.86 15.31
C VAL A 132 -14.73 10.18 16.24
N LEU A 133 -15.41 9.12 15.79
CA LEU A 133 -16.34 8.39 16.64
C LEU A 133 -15.60 7.58 17.72
N ALA A 134 -14.46 6.98 17.40
CA ALA A 134 -13.58 6.39 18.39
C ALA A 134 -13.15 7.45 19.44
N ALA A 135 -12.70 8.64 19.02
CA ALA A 135 -12.37 9.72 19.95
C ALA A 135 -13.55 10.12 20.85
N LYS A 136 -14.77 10.23 20.30
CA LYS A 136 -15.97 10.55 21.09
C LYS A 136 -16.31 9.45 22.10
N LYS A 137 -16.17 8.18 21.74
CA LYS A 137 -16.33 7.04 22.67
C LYS A 137 -15.30 7.09 23.79
N ALA A 138 -14.04 7.37 23.46
CA ALA A 138 -12.98 7.54 24.45
C ALA A 138 -13.28 8.69 25.44
N ILE A 139 -13.79 9.83 24.96
CA ILE A 139 -14.22 10.96 25.81
C ILE A 139 -15.40 10.57 26.71
N ALA A 140 -16.40 9.88 26.16
CA ALA A 140 -17.55 9.40 26.94
C ALA A 140 -17.14 8.42 28.06
N ARG A 141 -16.00 7.73 27.88
CA ARG A 141 -15.37 6.84 28.87
C ARG A 141 -14.36 7.57 29.77
N GLY A 142 -14.36 8.91 29.78
CA GLY A 142 -13.57 9.74 30.70
C GLY A 142 -12.15 10.10 30.23
N ARG A 143 -11.74 9.73 29.01
CA ARG A 143 -10.40 10.07 28.50
C ARG A 143 -10.32 11.52 28.00
N LYS A 144 -9.19 12.17 28.26
CA LYS A 144 -8.89 13.50 27.71
C LYS A 144 -8.36 13.37 26.28
N VAL A 145 -9.20 13.71 25.30
CA VAL A 145 -8.86 13.66 23.87
C VAL A 145 -9.18 15.02 23.23
N GLY A 146 -8.24 15.55 22.44
CA GLY A 146 -8.40 16.85 21.80
C GLY A 146 -7.66 16.94 20.47
N ARG A 147 -7.59 18.15 19.91
CA ARG A 147 -6.78 18.42 18.73
C ARG A 147 -5.33 17.99 18.97
N GLY A 148 -4.74 17.32 17.98
CA GLY A 148 -3.36 16.82 18.04
C GLY A 148 -3.24 15.42 18.64
N SER A 149 -4.25 14.93 19.37
CA SER A 149 -4.25 13.57 19.92
C SER A 149 -4.20 12.52 18.81
N ILE A 150 -3.43 11.47 19.03
CA ILE A 150 -3.43 10.26 18.20
C ILE A 150 -4.49 9.31 18.73
N ILE A 151 -5.47 8.98 17.91
CA ILE A 151 -6.51 8.01 18.23
C ILE A 151 -6.06 6.65 17.73
N ARG A 152 -6.03 5.69 18.65
CA ARG A 152 -5.73 4.28 18.39
C ARG A 152 -7.06 3.53 18.44
N TYR A 153 -7.43 2.86 17.36
CA TYR A 153 -8.70 2.15 17.30
C TYR A 153 -8.59 0.93 16.39
N ILE A 154 -9.52 0.00 16.59
CA ILE A 154 -9.76 -1.11 15.67
C ILE A 154 -11.21 -1.06 15.20
N VAL A 155 -11.50 -1.69 14.07
CA VAL A 155 -12.88 -1.89 13.61
C VAL A 155 -13.34 -3.27 14.01
N VAL A 156 -14.44 -3.32 14.76
CA VAL A 156 -15.06 -4.55 15.28
C VAL A 156 -16.26 -4.98 14.43
N LYS A 157 -16.65 -6.26 14.52
CA LYS A 157 -17.86 -6.76 13.87
C LYS A 157 -19.08 -6.05 14.45
N GLY A 158 -20.09 -5.81 13.60
CA GLY A 158 -21.34 -5.19 14.03
C GLY A 158 -22.18 -4.70 12.86
N LYS A 159 -23.38 -4.21 13.19
CA LYS A 159 -24.27 -3.56 12.21
C LYS A 159 -23.92 -2.07 12.08
N GLY A 160 -24.28 -1.48 10.94
CA GLY A 160 -24.10 -0.06 10.68
C GLY A 160 -22.76 0.31 10.03
N PRO A 161 -22.52 1.62 9.80
CA PRO A 161 -21.36 2.10 9.08
C PRO A 161 -20.05 1.83 9.85
N ILE A 162 -18.94 1.67 9.12
CA ILE A 162 -17.59 1.43 9.65
C ILE A 162 -17.24 2.39 10.80
N SER A 163 -17.65 3.65 10.70
CA SER A 163 -17.34 4.64 11.72
C SER A 163 -17.98 4.35 13.07
N GLN A 164 -19.19 3.78 13.10
CA GLN A 164 -19.84 3.37 14.35
C GLN A 164 -19.19 2.11 14.94
N ARG A 165 -18.56 1.29 14.09
CA ARG A 165 -17.84 0.07 14.46
C ARG A 165 -16.38 0.30 14.83
N ALA A 166 -15.90 1.54 14.77
CA ALA A 166 -14.59 1.90 15.28
C ALA A 166 -14.63 1.99 16.81
N GLU A 167 -13.84 1.14 17.48
CA GLU A 167 -13.69 1.11 18.93
C GLU A 167 -12.28 1.57 19.31
N PRO A 168 -12.14 2.51 20.27
CA PRO A 168 -10.85 2.81 20.89
C PRO A 168 -10.18 1.53 21.36
N LEU A 169 -8.88 1.41 21.09
CA LEU A 169 -8.14 0.18 21.35
C LEU A 169 -8.25 -0.25 22.82
N GLU A 170 -8.27 0.70 23.76
CA GLU A 170 -8.29 0.40 25.20
C GLU A 170 -9.62 -0.22 25.67
N ASP A 171 -10.67 -0.17 24.84
CA ASP A 171 -12.00 -0.71 25.16
C ASP A 171 -12.45 -1.83 24.22
N ALA A 172 -11.68 -2.08 23.16
CA ALA A 172 -12.11 -2.96 22.11
C ALA A 172 -11.90 -4.42 22.54
N ASP A 173 -12.93 -5.25 22.36
CA ASP A 173 -12.74 -6.69 22.32
C ASP A 173 -12.03 -7.04 21.01
N VAL A 174 -10.71 -7.24 21.12
CA VAL A 174 -9.84 -7.55 19.99
C VAL A 174 -10.25 -8.83 19.29
N ALA A 175 -10.76 -9.83 20.02
CA ALA A 175 -11.22 -11.09 19.43
C ALA A 175 -12.42 -10.86 18.48
N ASN A 176 -13.13 -9.75 18.63
CA ASN A 176 -14.26 -9.35 17.81
C ASN A 176 -13.91 -8.34 16.70
N TYR A 177 -12.64 -8.20 16.30
CA TYR A 177 -12.29 -7.40 15.12
C TYR A 177 -13.04 -7.91 13.87
N ASP A 178 -13.25 -7.04 12.87
CA ASP A 178 -13.93 -7.40 11.61
C ASP A 178 -12.93 -7.76 10.50
N PRO A 179 -12.72 -9.05 10.16
CA PRO A 179 -11.80 -9.46 9.09
C PRO A 179 -12.16 -8.86 7.73
N SER A 180 -13.45 -8.77 7.39
CA SER A 180 -13.91 -8.26 6.10
C SER A 180 -13.50 -6.80 5.94
N TYR A 181 -13.61 -5.99 6.99
CA TYR A 181 -13.12 -4.61 6.96
C TYR A 181 -11.62 -4.53 6.65
N TYR A 182 -10.78 -5.34 7.31
CA TYR A 182 -9.33 -5.29 7.06
C TYR A 182 -8.97 -5.81 5.66
N ILE A 183 -9.70 -6.79 5.13
CA ILE A 183 -9.46 -7.30 3.77
C ILE A 183 -9.93 -6.25 2.74
N ASP A 184 -11.20 -5.87 2.79
CA ASP A 184 -11.87 -5.12 1.72
C ASP A 184 -11.59 -3.61 1.79
N ASN A 185 -11.30 -3.07 2.97
CA ASN A 185 -11.09 -1.64 3.18
C ASN A 185 -9.64 -1.26 3.51
N GLN A 186 -8.75 -2.23 3.76
CA GLN A 186 -7.34 -1.95 4.07
C GLN A 186 -6.39 -2.68 3.11
N VAL A 187 -6.37 -4.02 3.13
CA VAL A 187 -5.40 -4.82 2.37
C VAL A 187 -5.64 -4.73 0.86
N LEU A 188 -6.84 -5.04 0.38
CA LEU A 188 -7.15 -5.06 -1.06
C LEU A 188 -7.00 -3.69 -1.73
N PRO A 189 -7.48 -2.57 -1.14
CA PRO A 189 -7.25 -1.23 -1.70
C PRO A 189 -5.79 -0.79 -1.70
N ALA A 190 -4.96 -1.34 -0.80
CA ALA A 190 -3.52 -1.09 -0.77
C ALA A 190 -2.80 -1.65 -1.97
N ILE A 191 -3.18 -2.86 -2.35
CA ILE A 191 -2.51 -3.59 -3.42
C ILE A 191 -3.09 -3.26 -4.79
N SER A 192 -4.39 -2.93 -4.90
CA SER A 192 -5.09 -2.79 -6.19
C SER A 192 -4.37 -1.82 -7.12
N ARG A 193 -4.01 -0.63 -6.61
CA ARG A 193 -3.34 0.40 -7.40
C ARG A 193 -1.99 -0.03 -7.97
N ILE A 194 -1.30 -0.95 -7.31
CA ILE A 194 -0.01 -1.48 -7.77
C ILE A 194 -0.27 -2.54 -8.84
N ILE A 195 -1.18 -3.45 -8.53
CA ILE A 195 -1.61 -4.57 -9.38
C ILE A 195 -2.17 -4.07 -10.72
N ASP A 196 -3.09 -3.10 -10.67
CA ASP A 196 -3.70 -2.49 -11.85
C ASP A 196 -2.65 -1.82 -12.75
N SER A 197 -1.66 -1.16 -12.13
CA SER A 197 -0.58 -0.48 -12.88
C SER A 197 0.39 -1.44 -13.58
N LEU A 198 0.37 -2.71 -13.18
CA LEU A 198 1.17 -3.77 -13.76
C LEU A 198 0.38 -4.61 -14.76
N GLY A 199 -0.89 -4.25 -15.01
CA GLY A 199 -1.77 -4.95 -15.94
C GLY A 199 -2.40 -6.23 -15.39
N TYR A 200 -2.33 -6.45 -14.07
CA TYR A 200 -3.02 -7.56 -13.41
C TYR A 200 -4.36 -7.09 -12.87
N SER A 201 -5.38 -7.96 -12.88
CA SER A 201 -6.63 -7.70 -12.17
C SER A 201 -6.57 -8.24 -10.73
N GLN A 202 -7.35 -7.64 -9.83
CA GLN A 202 -7.54 -8.19 -8.48
C GLN A 202 -8.05 -9.63 -8.52
N GLU A 203 -8.92 -9.94 -9.49
CA GLU A 203 -9.47 -11.27 -9.69
C GLU A 203 -8.40 -12.27 -10.10
N GLU A 204 -7.50 -11.92 -11.01
CA GLU A 204 -6.37 -12.78 -11.41
C GLU A 204 -5.44 -13.10 -10.24
N ILE A 205 -5.24 -12.14 -9.33
CA ILE A 205 -4.33 -12.30 -8.20
C ILE A 205 -4.98 -13.05 -7.04
N VAL A 206 -6.26 -12.80 -6.76
CA VAL A 206 -7.00 -13.49 -5.69
C VAL A 206 -7.47 -14.87 -6.13
N HIS A 207 -7.86 -15.04 -7.40
CA HIS A 207 -8.54 -16.23 -7.92
C HIS A 207 -7.72 -17.08 -8.90
N LYS A 208 -6.40 -16.94 -9.04
CA LYS A 208 -5.56 -17.93 -9.75
C LYS A 208 -5.59 -19.31 -9.05
N GLN A 209 -6.69 -20.05 -9.18
CA GLN A 209 -6.71 -21.37 -9.80
C GLN A 209 -6.92 -21.09 -11.30
N LYS A 210 -6.16 -21.77 -12.17
CA LYS A 210 -6.36 -21.70 -13.62
C LYS A 210 -7.85 -21.87 -13.94
N GLN A 211 -8.52 -20.81 -14.36
CA GLN A 211 -9.56 -20.99 -15.36
C GLN A 211 -8.80 -21.19 -16.65
N SER A 212 -8.68 -22.45 -17.07
CA SER A 212 -8.38 -22.80 -18.44
C SER A 212 -9.31 -21.95 -19.31
N SER A 213 -8.76 -21.07 -20.14
CA SER A 213 -9.60 -20.36 -21.11
C SER A 213 -10.31 -21.39 -21.99
N LEU A 214 -11.56 -21.11 -22.32
CA LEU A 214 -12.42 -21.93 -23.18
C LEU A 214 -11.80 -22.21 -24.57
N ASP A 215 -10.74 -21.49 -24.95
CA ASP A 215 -9.96 -21.70 -26.17
C ASP A 215 -9.24 -23.06 -26.21
N ALA A 216 -9.04 -23.72 -25.06
CA ALA A 216 -8.46 -25.07 -25.00
C ALA A 216 -9.44 -26.19 -25.43
N PHE A 217 -10.72 -25.88 -25.67
CA PHE A 217 -11.73 -26.85 -26.10
C PHE A 217 -12.10 -26.77 -27.59
N PHE A 218 -11.60 -25.75 -28.32
CA PHE A 218 -11.96 -25.50 -29.72
C PHE A 218 -10.80 -25.61 -30.73
N ASN A 219 -9.66 -26.20 -30.33
CA ASN A 219 -8.60 -26.63 -31.26
C ASN A 219 -8.60 -28.16 -31.42
#